data_AF-A0A4R1BCS1-F1
#
_entry.id   AF-A0A4R1BCS1-F1
#
_cell.length_a   1.000
_cell.length_b   1.000
_cell.length_c   1.000
_cell.angle_alpha   90.00
_cell.angle_beta   90.00
_cell.angle_gamma   90.00
#
_symmetry.space_group_name_H-M   'P 1'
#
loop_
_entity.id
_entity.type
_entity.pdbx_description
1 polymer ?
#
loop_
_entity_poly.entity_id
_entity_poly.type
_entity_poly.pdbx_seq_one_letter_code
_entity_poly.pdbx_strand_id
1 'polypeptide(L)'
;MSRVAPSGLGSQPVGEIAGVAEGVYRLKLPVPFPLRFVAPYLVRGEGGWTAIDAGFDYPPAREAWERGAAEVGCDLSRDLERVIVTHLHPDHIGLAGWLHERSGAPVYMLDGEIRNARRLWEGRRTVEDFVRFLVRYGMDREMADPTAGRTRFSIRLPGEIRTLRPGEELDLGSVRARILHVPGHSDYQFMLHDPERRLLFAADHILLEITPNIGLWTYTEPHPLARYLESLKRLRGLKTELVLPAHGPLFHDLDGRIEELLQHHAERLDVTYEAFNGRPETPYAIARRVFRDGLTDHELRFALAETLAHLEHLVLQGRAERIEGEPVTYRAK
;
A
#
# COMPACT_ATOMS: atom_id res chain seq x y z
N MET A 1 14.58 9.22 -11.57
CA MET A 1 15.26 8.48 -10.48
C MET A 1 15.27 9.39 -9.26
N SER A 2 15.03 8.85 -8.06
CA SER A 2 15.04 9.63 -6.83
C SER A 2 16.44 10.23 -6.59
N ARG A 3 16.48 11.48 -6.13
CA ARG A 3 17.67 12.19 -5.63
C ARG A 3 17.89 11.92 -4.15
N VAL A 4 16.90 11.41 -3.44
CA VAL A 4 17.03 10.96 -2.06
C VAL A 4 17.85 9.67 -2.01
N ALA A 5 18.90 9.68 -1.19
CA ALA A 5 19.79 8.54 -1.05
C ALA A 5 19.18 7.46 -0.14
N PRO A 6 19.36 6.17 -0.47
CA PRO A 6 19.01 5.08 0.44
C PRO A 6 19.92 5.09 1.67
N SER A 7 19.37 4.68 2.81
CA SER A 7 20.15 4.38 4.02
C SER A 7 20.98 3.11 3.82
N GLY A 8 22.12 3.02 4.50
CA GLY A 8 22.90 1.77 4.60
C GLY A 8 22.23 0.71 5.50
N LEU A 9 21.24 1.12 6.30
CA LEU A 9 20.48 0.24 7.20
C LEU A 9 19.45 -0.59 6.43
N GLY A 10 19.12 -1.76 6.98
CA GLY A 10 18.10 -2.62 6.40
C GLY A 10 18.47 -3.13 5.00
N SER A 11 19.76 -3.31 4.72
CA SER A 11 20.31 -3.78 3.44
C SER A 11 20.43 -5.31 3.36
N GLN A 12 19.97 -6.04 4.38
CA GLN A 12 20.03 -7.50 4.44
C GLN A 12 19.32 -8.17 3.25
N PRO A 13 19.72 -9.38 2.84
CA PRO A 13 19.05 -10.18 1.83
C PRO A 13 17.55 -10.39 2.08
N VAL A 14 16.81 -10.70 1.02
CA VAL A 14 15.41 -11.13 1.14
C VAL A 14 15.37 -12.49 1.85
N GLY A 15 14.47 -12.61 2.83
CA GLY A 15 14.34 -13.76 3.73
C GLY A 15 15.02 -13.57 5.08
N GLU A 16 15.75 -12.46 5.28
CA GLU A 16 16.52 -12.17 6.50
C GLU A 16 15.96 -10.98 7.29
N ILE A 17 16.28 -10.97 8.57
CA ILE A 17 15.94 -9.92 9.53
C ILE A 17 17.18 -9.09 9.86
N ALA A 18 17.02 -7.80 10.13
CA ALA A 18 18.11 -6.96 10.63
C ALA A 18 17.60 -5.88 11.58
N GLY A 19 18.39 -5.55 12.60
CA GLY A 19 18.15 -4.37 13.44
C GLY A 19 18.33 -3.09 12.62
N VAL A 20 17.34 -2.19 12.67
CA VAL A 20 17.35 -0.91 11.92
C VAL A 20 17.26 0.30 12.84
N ALA A 21 16.81 0.10 14.07
CA ALA A 21 16.96 1.02 15.19
C ALA A 21 16.94 0.19 16.48
N GLU A 22 17.30 0.77 17.62
CA GLU A 22 17.22 0.07 18.91
C GLU A 22 15.81 -0.53 19.13
N GLY A 23 15.74 -1.84 19.37
CA GLY A 23 14.47 -2.56 19.53
C GLY A 23 13.59 -2.68 18.27
N VAL A 24 14.03 -2.20 17.10
CA VAL A 24 13.26 -2.24 15.85
C VAL A 24 14.01 -3.07 14.81
N TYR A 25 13.35 -4.10 14.31
CA TYR A 25 13.91 -5.06 13.37
C TYR A 25 13.07 -5.09 12.10
N ARG A 26 13.74 -5.09 10.95
CA ARG A 26 13.12 -5.18 9.64
C ARG A 26 13.28 -6.59 9.12
N LEU A 27 12.19 -7.26 8.78
CA LEU A 27 12.20 -8.58 8.16
C LEU A 27 11.81 -8.44 6.69
N LYS A 28 12.67 -8.81 5.74
CA LYS A 28 12.33 -8.75 4.31
C LYS A 28 11.68 -10.05 3.87
N LEU A 29 10.36 -10.08 3.83
CA LEU A 29 9.63 -11.26 3.38
C LEU A 29 9.60 -11.31 1.85
N PRO A 30 9.94 -12.46 1.23
CA PRO A 30 9.81 -12.59 -0.21
C PRO A 30 8.33 -12.50 -0.62
N VAL A 31 8.06 -12.10 -1.87
CA VAL A 31 6.71 -12.12 -2.46
C VAL A 31 6.73 -12.82 -3.82
N PRO A 32 5.65 -13.53 -4.22
CA PRO A 32 5.59 -14.22 -5.51
C PRO A 32 5.24 -13.28 -6.69
N PHE A 33 5.62 -12.00 -6.60
CA PHE A 33 5.32 -10.95 -7.59
C PHE A 33 6.55 -10.04 -7.83
N PRO A 34 6.58 -9.19 -8.88
CA PRO A 34 7.77 -8.44 -9.30
C PRO A 34 8.43 -7.52 -8.26
N LEU A 35 7.72 -7.13 -7.19
CA LEU A 35 8.23 -6.27 -6.11
C LEU A 35 9.33 -6.92 -5.25
N ARG A 36 9.63 -8.22 -5.46
CA ARG A 36 10.67 -9.04 -4.80
C ARG A 36 10.46 -9.29 -3.30
N PHE A 37 10.12 -8.26 -2.52
CA PHE A 37 9.85 -8.40 -1.09
C PHE A 37 8.88 -7.33 -0.57
N VAL A 38 8.28 -7.62 0.59
CA VAL A 38 7.60 -6.68 1.49
C VAL A 38 8.26 -6.78 2.86
N ALA A 39 8.35 -5.68 3.61
CA ALA A 39 9.08 -5.61 4.85
C ALA A 39 8.20 -5.26 6.05
N PRO A 40 7.65 -6.25 6.76
CA PRO A 40 7.15 -6.01 8.10
C PRO A 40 8.28 -5.68 9.08
N TYR A 41 7.89 -5.10 10.20
CA TYR A 41 8.79 -4.74 11.29
C TYR A 41 8.41 -5.48 12.58
N LEU A 42 9.40 -6.01 13.29
CA LEU A 42 9.24 -6.45 14.67
C LEU A 42 9.76 -5.36 15.60
N VAL A 43 8.94 -4.97 16.55
CA VAL A 43 9.28 -4.00 17.59
C VAL A 43 9.30 -4.71 18.94
N ARG A 44 10.41 -4.56 19.66
CA ARG A 44 10.58 -5.13 20.98
C ARG A 44 9.83 -4.29 22.02
N GLY A 45 8.89 -4.92 22.69
CA GLY A 45 8.13 -4.43 23.83
C GLY A 45 8.86 -4.65 25.16
N GLU A 46 8.23 -4.25 26.26
CA GLU A 46 8.71 -4.58 27.62
C GLU A 46 8.51 -6.07 27.97
N GLY A 47 7.38 -6.66 27.54
CA GLY A 47 6.97 -8.03 27.86
C GLY A 47 6.93 -9.00 26.67
N GLY A 48 7.15 -8.52 25.45
CA GLY A 48 6.97 -9.28 24.23
C GLY A 48 7.24 -8.45 22.98
N TRP A 49 6.60 -8.78 21.86
CA TRP A 49 6.88 -8.20 20.55
C TRP A 49 5.60 -7.72 19.87
N THR A 50 5.73 -6.65 19.09
CA THR A 50 4.71 -6.19 18.15
C THR A 50 5.20 -6.39 16.73
N ALA A 51 4.38 -7.04 15.89
CA ALA A 51 4.58 -7.03 14.45
C ALA A 51 3.83 -5.84 13.81
N ILE A 52 4.47 -5.11 12.91
CA ILE A 52 3.87 -4.10 12.05
C ILE A 52 3.88 -4.66 10.61
N ASP A 53 2.69 -4.85 10.06
CA ASP A 53 2.37 -5.67 8.89
C ASP A 53 2.76 -7.15 9.03
N ALA A 54 2.26 -7.98 8.12
CA ALA A 54 2.41 -9.43 8.20
C ALA A 54 3.05 -10.05 6.96
N GLY A 55 2.96 -9.47 5.77
CA GLY A 55 3.44 -10.11 4.54
C GLY A 55 2.35 -10.82 3.76
N PHE A 56 2.73 -11.31 2.57
CA PHE A 56 1.88 -12.14 1.71
C PHE A 56 1.89 -13.60 2.19
N ASP A 57 0.71 -14.23 2.24
CA ASP A 57 0.60 -15.61 2.73
C ASP A 57 1.00 -16.64 1.69
N TYR A 58 2.23 -17.14 1.81
CA TYR A 58 2.72 -18.31 1.10
C TYR A 58 3.91 -18.94 1.85
N PRO A 59 4.28 -20.21 1.57
CA PRO A 59 5.20 -20.97 2.43
C PRO A 59 6.57 -20.30 2.68
N PRO A 60 7.30 -19.79 1.66
CA PRO A 60 8.57 -19.10 1.88
C PRO A 60 8.49 -17.86 2.80
N ALA A 61 7.38 -17.11 2.81
CA ALA A 61 7.22 -15.99 3.75
C ALA A 61 7.00 -16.48 5.19
N ARG A 62 6.23 -17.57 5.39
CA ARG A 62 6.06 -18.16 6.73
C ARG A 62 7.39 -18.67 7.30
N GLU A 63 8.18 -19.33 6.48
CA GLU A 63 9.51 -19.81 6.88
C GLU A 63 10.46 -18.64 7.23
N ALA A 64 10.41 -17.55 6.46
CA ALA A 64 11.20 -16.35 6.74
C ALA A 64 10.78 -15.69 8.06
N TRP A 65 9.48 -15.66 8.38
CA TRP A 65 8.99 -15.25 9.71
C TRP A 65 9.56 -16.12 10.83
N GLU A 66 9.44 -17.44 10.70
CA GLU A 66 9.90 -18.35 11.75
C GLU A 66 11.40 -18.22 12.02
N ARG A 67 12.21 -18.18 10.95
CA ARG A 67 13.67 -18.00 11.08
C ARG A 67 14.03 -16.61 11.61
N GLY A 68 13.49 -15.56 11.01
CA GLY A 68 13.83 -14.18 11.37
C GLY A 68 13.41 -13.83 12.79
N ALA A 69 12.20 -14.21 13.21
CA ALA A 69 11.76 -13.97 14.58
C ALA A 69 12.63 -14.72 15.61
N ALA A 70 12.98 -15.99 15.35
CA ALA A 70 13.85 -16.76 16.22
C ALA A 70 15.26 -16.15 16.35
N GLU A 71 15.81 -15.62 15.26
CA GLU A 71 17.14 -14.98 15.23
C GLU A 71 17.24 -13.79 16.19
N VAL A 72 16.15 -13.02 16.34
CA VAL A 72 16.10 -11.86 17.26
C VAL A 72 15.56 -12.23 18.65
N GLY A 73 15.34 -13.52 18.92
CA GLY A 73 14.87 -14.03 20.20
C GLY A 73 13.36 -13.85 20.43
N CYS A 74 12.56 -13.83 19.37
CA CYS A 74 11.10 -13.82 19.42
C CYS A 74 10.54 -15.21 19.08
N ASP A 75 10.00 -15.92 20.06
CA ASP A 75 9.16 -17.10 19.82
C ASP A 75 7.77 -16.63 19.39
N LEU A 76 7.47 -16.72 18.10
CA LEU A 76 6.17 -16.30 17.54
C LEU A 76 4.96 -16.97 18.20
N SER A 77 5.10 -18.12 18.85
CA SER A 77 3.97 -18.79 19.52
C SER A 77 3.64 -18.23 20.90
N ARG A 78 4.55 -17.46 21.49
CA ARG A 78 4.47 -17.04 22.90
C ARG A 78 4.71 -15.56 23.12
N ASP A 79 5.61 -14.97 22.36
CA ASP A 79 6.17 -13.66 22.66
C ASP A 79 5.52 -12.55 21.82
N LEU A 80 4.72 -12.88 20.81
CA LEU A 80 3.99 -11.89 20.02
C LEU A 80 2.74 -11.42 20.79
N GLU A 81 2.69 -10.14 21.15
CA GLU A 81 1.58 -9.56 21.92
C GLU A 81 0.47 -9.00 21.02
N ARG A 82 0.85 -8.51 19.84
CA ARG A 82 -0.07 -7.89 18.88
C ARG A 82 0.52 -7.86 17.48
N VAL A 83 -0.37 -7.84 16.50
CA VAL A 83 -0.06 -7.57 15.09
C VAL A 83 -0.79 -6.30 14.69
N ILE A 84 -0.08 -5.30 14.18
CA ILE A 84 -0.67 -4.06 13.66
C ILE A 84 -0.57 -4.13 12.15
N VAL A 85 -1.70 -4.07 11.44
CA VAL A 85 -1.72 -4.08 9.98
C VAL A 85 -2.08 -2.69 9.48
N THR A 86 -1.19 -2.12 8.66
CA THR A 86 -1.29 -0.73 8.16
C THR A 86 -2.45 -0.55 7.19
N HIS A 87 -2.65 -1.54 6.30
CA HIS A 87 -3.73 -1.54 5.33
C HIS A 87 -4.04 -2.95 4.77
N LEU A 88 -5.13 -3.07 4.00
CA LEU A 88 -5.73 -4.34 3.62
C LEU A 88 -5.07 -5.08 2.44
N HIS A 89 -4.02 -4.52 1.83
CA HIS A 89 -3.39 -5.14 0.66
C HIS A 89 -2.74 -6.48 1.01
N PRO A 90 -2.72 -7.42 0.05
CA PRO A 90 -2.47 -8.83 0.33
C PRO A 90 -1.09 -9.12 0.94
N ASP A 91 -0.11 -8.29 0.63
CA ASP A 91 1.24 -8.34 1.14
C ASP A 91 1.43 -7.63 2.50
N HIS A 92 0.39 -7.02 3.06
CA HIS A 92 0.41 -6.45 4.40
C HIS A 92 -0.46 -7.25 5.37
N ILE A 93 -1.70 -7.58 4.96
CA ILE A 93 -2.65 -8.32 5.81
C ILE A 93 -2.52 -9.85 5.66
N GLY A 94 -1.90 -10.34 4.59
CA GLY A 94 -2.00 -11.74 4.15
C GLY A 94 -1.70 -12.76 5.26
N LEU A 95 -0.58 -12.59 5.95
CA LEU A 95 -0.15 -13.48 7.04
C LEU A 95 -0.70 -13.09 8.42
N ALA A 96 -1.52 -12.04 8.54
CA ALA A 96 -2.02 -11.59 9.84
C ALA A 96 -2.88 -12.67 10.52
N GLY A 97 -3.67 -13.41 9.74
CA GLY A 97 -4.44 -14.55 10.25
C GLY A 97 -3.55 -15.68 10.75
N TRP A 98 -2.48 -16.00 10.03
CA TRP A 98 -1.51 -17.03 10.42
C TRP A 98 -0.75 -16.65 11.70
N LEU A 99 -0.29 -15.39 11.81
CA LEU A 99 0.35 -14.87 13.02
C LEU A 99 -0.60 -14.93 14.23
N HIS A 100 -1.86 -14.51 14.05
CA HIS A 100 -2.89 -14.58 15.07
C HIS A 100 -3.14 -16.01 15.55
N GLU A 101 -3.33 -16.97 14.63
CA GLU A 101 -3.58 -18.37 14.98
C GLU A 101 -2.39 -19.02 15.71
N ARG A 102 -1.17 -18.62 15.36
CA ARG A 102 0.04 -19.16 15.96
C ARG A 102 0.28 -18.63 17.38
N SER A 103 0.02 -17.34 17.60
CA SER A 103 0.40 -16.63 18.83
C SER A 103 -0.76 -16.40 19.80
N GLY A 104 -2.00 -16.42 19.32
CA GLY A 104 -3.15 -15.87 20.03
C GLY A 104 -3.19 -14.34 20.09
N ALA A 105 -2.22 -13.64 19.50
CA ALA A 105 -2.13 -12.19 19.52
C ALA A 105 -3.27 -11.53 18.73
N PRO A 106 -3.99 -10.54 19.28
CA PRO A 106 -4.99 -9.80 18.53
C PRO A 106 -4.35 -9.00 17.39
N VAL A 107 -5.09 -8.88 16.28
CA VAL A 107 -4.71 -8.03 15.14
C VAL A 107 -5.38 -6.67 15.27
N TYR A 108 -4.68 -5.59 14.94
CA TYR A 108 -5.15 -4.21 15.05
C TYR A 108 -5.10 -3.50 13.70
N MET A 109 -6.18 -2.80 13.37
CA MET A 109 -6.32 -2.01 12.14
C MET A 109 -7.22 -0.79 12.39
N LEU A 110 -7.16 0.21 11.53
CA LEU A 110 -8.18 1.27 11.54
C LEU A 110 -9.56 0.71 11.22
N ASP A 111 -10.59 1.20 11.91
CA ASP A 111 -11.98 0.74 11.79
C ASP A 111 -12.50 0.66 10.34
N GLY A 112 -12.23 1.70 9.56
CA GLY A 112 -12.61 1.72 8.15
C GLY A 112 -11.88 0.68 7.30
N GLU A 113 -10.62 0.38 7.63
CA GLU A 113 -9.84 -0.63 6.95
C GLU A 113 -10.37 -2.03 7.26
N ILE A 114 -10.83 -2.28 8.49
CA ILE A 114 -11.49 -3.53 8.88
C ILE A 114 -12.74 -3.76 8.02
N ARG A 115 -13.58 -2.72 7.86
CA ARG A 115 -14.78 -2.81 7.00
C ARG A 115 -14.40 -3.07 5.54
N ASN A 116 -13.41 -2.37 5.01
CA ASN A 116 -12.95 -2.55 3.64
C ASN A 116 -12.35 -3.94 3.41
N ALA A 117 -11.53 -4.42 4.35
CA ALA A 117 -10.94 -5.77 4.32
C ALA A 117 -12.03 -6.84 4.31
N ARG A 118 -13.03 -6.78 5.20
CA ARG A 118 -14.17 -7.72 5.21
C ARG A 118 -14.93 -7.67 3.89
N ARG A 119 -15.22 -6.47 3.36
CA ARG A 119 -15.90 -6.31 2.07
C ARG A 119 -15.09 -6.87 0.89
N LEU A 120 -13.77 -6.80 0.92
CA LEU A 120 -12.91 -7.29 -0.14
C LEU A 120 -12.66 -8.80 -0.05
N TRP A 121 -12.27 -9.28 1.12
CA TRP A 121 -11.75 -10.64 1.31
C TRP A 121 -12.81 -11.67 1.73
N GLU A 122 -13.87 -11.24 2.41
CA GLU A 122 -15.00 -12.10 2.81
C GLU A 122 -16.27 -11.84 1.99
N GLY A 123 -16.28 -10.77 1.19
CA GLY A 123 -17.42 -10.36 0.38
C GLY A 123 -17.72 -11.29 -0.79
N ARG A 124 -18.96 -11.25 -1.28
CA ARG A 124 -19.44 -12.05 -2.43
C ARG A 124 -19.05 -11.47 -3.80
N ARG A 125 -17.91 -10.78 -3.91
CA ARG A 125 -17.50 -10.22 -5.20
C ARG A 125 -17.14 -11.32 -6.18
N THR A 126 -17.75 -11.26 -7.35
CA THR A 126 -17.52 -12.20 -8.44
C THR A 126 -16.46 -11.66 -9.39
N VAL A 127 -15.81 -12.56 -10.12
CA VAL A 127 -14.91 -12.17 -11.23
C VAL A 127 -15.67 -11.30 -12.24
N GLU A 128 -16.95 -11.60 -12.49
CA GLU A 128 -17.81 -10.82 -13.39
C GLU A 128 -18.01 -9.38 -12.90
N ASP A 129 -18.08 -9.12 -11.59
CA ASP A 129 -18.18 -7.74 -11.08
C ASP A 129 -16.94 -6.92 -11.48
N PHE A 130 -15.77 -7.55 -11.47
CA PHE A 130 -14.53 -6.89 -11.87
C PHE A 130 -14.41 -6.77 -13.39
N VAL A 131 -14.85 -7.78 -14.16
CA VAL A 131 -14.97 -7.68 -15.63
C VAL A 131 -15.85 -6.50 -16.03
N ARG A 132 -17.04 -6.35 -15.42
CA ARG A 132 -17.93 -5.21 -15.69
C ARG A 132 -17.28 -3.87 -15.37
N PHE A 133 -16.47 -3.80 -14.30
CA PHE A 133 -15.69 -2.60 -13.98
C PHE A 133 -14.66 -2.27 -15.07
N LEU A 134 -13.89 -3.26 -15.53
CA LEU A 134 -12.88 -3.07 -16.58
C LEU A 134 -13.53 -2.64 -17.91
N VAL A 135 -14.62 -3.31 -18.30
CA VAL A 135 -15.39 -3.00 -19.52
C VAL A 135 -16.02 -1.62 -19.45
N ARG A 136 -16.58 -1.23 -18.30
CA ARG A 136 -17.15 0.11 -18.10
C ARG A 136 -16.14 1.23 -18.41
N TYR A 137 -14.86 0.97 -18.20
CA TYR A 137 -13.77 1.92 -18.44
C TYR A 137 -12.97 1.65 -19.73
N GLY A 138 -13.56 0.88 -20.64
CA GLY A 138 -13.13 0.78 -22.03
C GLY A 138 -12.19 -0.40 -22.34
N MET A 139 -11.99 -1.34 -21.42
CA MET A 139 -11.27 -2.58 -21.73
C MET A 139 -12.21 -3.57 -22.42
N ASP A 140 -11.80 -4.09 -23.59
CA ASP A 140 -12.59 -5.11 -24.28
C ASP A 140 -12.73 -6.39 -23.45
N ARG A 141 -13.88 -7.07 -23.57
CA ARG A 141 -14.18 -8.25 -22.74
C ARG A 141 -13.15 -9.37 -22.87
N GLU A 142 -12.63 -9.60 -24.07
CA GLU A 142 -11.57 -10.58 -24.35
C GLU A 142 -10.29 -10.34 -23.53
N MET A 143 -10.02 -9.08 -23.16
CA MET A 143 -8.90 -8.69 -22.28
C MET A 143 -9.33 -8.61 -20.81
N ALA A 144 -10.55 -8.19 -20.53
CA ALA A 144 -11.08 -8.03 -19.18
C ALA A 144 -11.23 -9.37 -18.45
N ASP A 145 -11.71 -10.42 -19.13
CA ASP A 145 -11.91 -11.74 -18.55
C ASP A 145 -10.60 -12.35 -17.99
N PRO A 146 -9.50 -12.49 -18.77
CA PRO A 146 -8.24 -13.01 -18.24
C PRO A 146 -7.61 -12.08 -17.19
N THR A 147 -7.75 -10.76 -17.34
CA THR A 147 -7.29 -9.77 -16.37
C THR A 147 -7.95 -9.95 -15.01
N ALA A 148 -9.27 -10.15 -14.97
CA ALA A 148 -10.01 -10.34 -13.73
C ALA A 148 -9.78 -11.74 -13.12
N GLY A 149 -9.66 -12.78 -13.96
CA GLY A 149 -9.47 -14.16 -13.50
C GLY A 149 -8.10 -14.40 -12.84
N ARG A 150 -7.02 -13.79 -13.37
CA ARG A 150 -5.65 -13.99 -12.89
C ARG A 150 -5.30 -13.21 -11.61
N THR A 151 -6.20 -12.36 -11.14
CA THR A 151 -5.95 -11.44 -10.01
C THR A 151 -6.70 -11.83 -8.74
N ARG A 152 -7.25 -13.05 -8.70
CA ARG A 152 -7.99 -13.55 -7.55
C ARG A 152 -7.05 -14.12 -6.50
N PHE A 153 -6.85 -13.37 -5.42
CA PHE A 153 -6.25 -13.86 -4.19
C PHE A 153 -7.35 -14.15 -3.16
N SER A 154 -7.14 -15.15 -2.33
CA SER A 154 -7.96 -15.40 -1.14
C SER A 154 -7.12 -15.10 0.07
N ILE A 155 -7.58 -14.19 0.91
CA ILE A 155 -6.97 -13.92 2.21
C ILE A 155 -7.96 -14.38 3.27
N ARG A 156 -7.45 -15.15 4.23
CA ARG A 156 -8.19 -15.47 5.44
C ARG A 156 -7.93 -14.38 6.47
N LEU A 157 -8.97 -13.61 6.79
CA LEU A 157 -8.86 -12.59 7.83
C LEU A 157 -8.65 -13.23 9.21
N PRO A 158 -7.97 -12.53 10.14
CA PRO A 158 -7.81 -12.98 11.52
C PRO A 158 -9.15 -13.17 12.24
N GLY A 159 -9.21 -14.15 13.17
CA GLY A 159 -10.40 -14.42 13.97
C GLY A 159 -10.79 -13.27 14.91
N GLU A 160 -9.80 -12.51 15.38
CA GLU A 160 -10.00 -11.30 16.18
C GLU A 160 -9.25 -10.11 15.55
N ILE A 161 -10.01 -9.08 15.14
CA ILE A 161 -9.46 -7.80 14.70
C ILE A 161 -10.03 -6.68 15.59
N ARG A 162 -9.14 -5.99 16.29
CA ARG A 162 -9.40 -4.85 17.16
C ARG A 162 -9.18 -3.54 16.41
N THR A 163 -9.91 -2.53 16.84
CA THR A 163 -9.96 -1.23 16.17
C THR A 163 -8.94 -0.26 16.77
N LEU A 164 -8.23 0.43 15.88
CA LEU A 164 -7.43 1.60 16.17
C LEU A 164 -8.13 2.87 15.65
N ARG A 165 -7.74 4.03 16.18
CA ARG A 165 -8.27 5.34 15.74
C ARG A 165 -7.16 6.27 15.23
N PRO A 166 -7.43 7.10 14.21
CA PRO A 166 -6.48 8.13 13.80
C PRO A 166 -6.08 9.04 14.96
N GLY A 167 -4.80 9.35 15.06
CA GLY A 167 -4.24 10.22 16.10
C GLY A 167 -4.01 9.56 17.46
N GLU A 168 -4.42 8.31 17.65
CA GLU A 168 -4.12 7.51 18.85
C GLU A 168 -2.61 7.31 19.02
N GLU A 169 -2.16 7.27 20.26
CA GLU A 169 -0.78 6.97 20.64
C GLU A 169 -0.68 5.51 21.09
N LEU A 170 0.27 4.78 20.52
CA LEU A 170 0.52 3.38 20.80
C LEU A 170 1.85 3.24 21.52
N ASP A 171 1.80 2.57 22.67
CA ASP A 171 2.99 2.09 23.34
C ASP A 171 3.33 0.68 22.82
N LEU A 172 4.46 0.59 22.11
CA LEU A 172 5.01 -0.63 21.53
C LEU A 172 6.32 -1.03 22.26
N GLY A 173 6.56 -0.48 23.46
CA GLY A 173 7.79 -0.60 24.25
C GLY A 173 8.90 0.30 23.74
N SER A 174 9.85 -0.24 22.96
CA SER A 174 10.97 0.56 22.41
C SER A 174 10.54 1.67 21.45
N VAL A 175 9.25 1.70 21.06
CA VAL A 175 8.65 2.71 20.19
C VAL A 175 7.36 3.21 20.84
N ARG A 176 7.22 4.54 20.94
CA ARG A 176 5.93 5.18 21.25
C ARG A 176 5.48 5.95 20.01
N ALA A 177 4.50 5.40 19.30
CA ALA A 177 4.11 5.90 17.99
C ALA A 177 2.71 6.48 17.96
N ARG A 178 2.55 7.60 17.25
CA ARG A 178 1.24 8.17 16.91
C ARG A 178 0.76 7.65 15.56
N ILE A 179 -0.52 7.32 15.48
CA ILE A 179 -1.19 6.90 14.24
C ILE A 179 -1.47 8.12 13.35
N LEU A 180 -0.87 8.14 12.17
CA LEU A 180 -1.12 9.15 11.12
C LEU A 180 -1.96 8.52 10.01
N HIS A 181 -3.25 8.87 9.92
CA HIS A 181 -4.11 8.43 8.82
C HIS A 181 -3.75 9.16 7.53
N VAL A 182 -3.41 8.39 6.49
CA VAL A 182 -2.86 8.91 5.23
C VAL A 182 -3.55 8.26 4.02
N PRO A 183 -4.81 8.64 3.74
CA PRO A 183 -5.59 8.03 2.67
C PRO A 183 -5.02 8.29 1.28
N GLY A 184 -5.31 7.38 0.36
CA GLY A 184 -5.07 7.56 -1.07
C GLY A 184 -4.59 6.28 -1.75
N HIS A 185 -3.54 5.65 -1.20
CA HIS A 185 -3.10 4.31 -1.62
C HIS A 185 -4.12 3.23 -1.21
N SER A 186 -4.50 3.25 0.07
CA SER A 186 -5.74 2.67 0.60
C SER A 186 -6.52 3.73 1.35
N ASP A 187 -7.84 3.57 1.50
CA ASP A 187 -8.72 4.57 2.08
C ASP A 187 -8.46 4.81 3.57
N TYR A 188 -8.04 3.77 4.30
CA TYR A 188 -7.71 3.85 5.72
C TYR A 188 -6.31 3.32 6.03
N GLN A 189 -5.37 3.44 5.08
CA GLN A 189 -3.95 3.27 5.37
C GLN A 189 -3.49 4.28 6.43
N PHE A 190 -2.65 3.83 7.35
CA PHE A 190 -1.96 4.71 8.30
C PHE A 190 -0.46 4.43 8.36
N MET A 191 0.26 5.43 8.87
CA MET A 191 1.66 5.34 9.27
C MET A 191 1.77 5.44 10.79
N LEU A 192 2.89 4.97 11.33
CA LEU A 192 3.25 5.11 12.73
C LEU A 192 4.45 6.04 12.85
N HIS A 193 4.30 7.15 13.56
CA HIS A 193 5.36 8.13 13.79
C HIS A 193 5.78 8.17 15.25
N ASP A 194 7.03 7.85 15.52
CA ASP A 194 7.67 8.03 16.82
C ASP A 194 8.35 9.41 16.86
N PRO A 195 7.81 10.40 17.58
CA PRO A 195 8.36 11.75 17.59
C PRO A 195 9.66 11.87 18.40
N GLU A 196 9.87 10.99 19.40
CA GLU A 196 11.04 11.04 20.26
C GLU A 196 12.26 10.50 19.52
N ARG A 197 12.10 9.32 18.91
CA ARG A 197 13.14 8.63 18.14
C ARG A 197 13.19 9.07 16.67
N ARG A 198 12.21 9.88 16.24
CA ARG A 198 12.05 10.39 14.87
C ARG A 198 11.99 9.26 13.83
N LEU A 199 11.30 8.17 14.16
CA LEU A 199 11.09 7.04 13.25
C LEU A 199 9.71 7.16 12.59
N LEU A 200 9.62 6.83 11.30
CA LEU A 200 8.36 6.81 10.57
C LEU A 200 8.17 5.47 9.86
N PHE A 201 7.30 4.61 10.36
CA PHE A 201 6.84 3.41 9.64
C PHE A 201 5.86 3.85 8.56
N ALA A 202 6.34 3.89 7.32
CA ALA A 202 5.70 4.60 6.23
C ALA A 202 4.71 3.76 5.41
N ALA A 203 4.60 2.46 5.72
CA ALA A 203 3.80 1.50 4.94
C ALA A 203 4.08 1.68 3.43
N ASP A 204 3.01 1.77 2.65
CA ASP A 204 3.04 2.06 1.21
C ASP A 204 2.72 3.53 0.89
N HIS A 205 2.76 4.43 1.88
CA HIS A 205 2.48 5.84 1.60
C HIS A 205 3.66 6.56 0.94
N ILE A 206 4.89 6.24 1.35
CA ILE A 206 6.11 6.89 0.84
C ILE A 206 7.19 5.83 0.65
N LEU A 207 7.55 5.58 -0.61
CA LEU A 207 8.52 4.57 -1.04
C LEU A 207 9.64 5.25 -1.84
N LEU A 208 10.90 4.82 -1.71
CA LEU A 208 12.04 5.53 -2.31
C LEU A 208 12.21 5.27 -3.82
N GLU A 209 12.29 3.99 -4.22
CA GLU A 209 12.65 3.59 -5.59
C GLU A 209 11.45 3.57 -6.55
N ILE A 210 10.25 3.41 -5.99
CA ILE A 210 8.99 3.32 -6.73
C ILE A 210 7.99 4.35 -6.22
N THR A 211 6.96 4.60 -7.02
CA THR A 211 5.78 5.35 -6.59
C THR A 211 4.72 4.36 -6.13
N PRO A 212 4.05 4.59 -4.99
CA PRO A 212 2.95 3.72 -4.59
C PRO A 212 1.81 3.84 -5.60
N ASN A 213 1.10 2.74 -5.85
CA ASN A 213 -0.04 2.77 -6.76
C ASN A 213 -1.19 3.56 -6.13
N ILE A 214 -1.70 4.57 -6.83
CA ILE A 214 -2.88 5.33 -6.40
C ILE A 214 -4.02 5.01 -7.35
N GLY A 215 -4.72 3.92 -7.07
CA GLY A 215 -5.75 3.37 -7.96
C GLY A 215 -7.18 3.67 -7.50
N LEU A 216 -8.06 4.00 -8.44
CA LEU A 216 -9.51 4.01 -8.20
C LEU A 216 -10.08 2.62 -8.52
N TRP A 217 -10.47 1.87 -7.49
CA TRP A 217 -11.08 0.54 -7.61
C TRP A 217 -12.57 0.56 -7.29
N THR A 218 -13.26 -0.57 -7.46
CA THR A 218 -14.70 -0.75 -7.14
C THR A 218 -15.08 -0.50 -5.67
N TYR A 219 -14.08 -0.35 -4.80
CA TYR A 219 -14.24 -0.19 -3.35
C TYR A 219 -13.50 1.02 -2.79
N THR A 220 -12.80 1.78 -3.65
CA THR A 220 -12.02 2.95 -3.25
C THR A 220 -12.96 4.15 -3.09
N GLU A 221 -12.72 4.96 -2.06
CA GLU A 221 -13.41 6.23 -1.89
C GLU A 221 -13.09 7.20 -3.04
N PRO A 222 -13.99 8.14 -3.38
CA PRO A 222 -13.77 9.09 -4.45
C PRO A 222 -12.47 9.92 -4.31
N HIS A 223 -11.87 10.25 -5.46
CA HIS A 223 -10.67 11.08 -5.59
C HIS A 223 -9.43 10.59 -4.81
N PRO A 224 -9.01 9.31 -4.96
CA PRO A 224 -7.87 8.76 -4.22
C PRO A 224 -6.57 9.55 -4.44
N LEU A 225 -6.32 10.07 -5.64
CA LEU A 225 -5.16 10.92 -5.91
C LEU A 225 -5.21 12.25 -5.15
N ALA A 226 -6.37 12.92 -5.09
CA ALA A 226 -6.50 14.16 -4.32
C ALA A 226 -6.21 13.91 -2.83
N ARG A 227 -6.74 12.80 -2.28
CA ARG A 227 -6.55 12.38 -0.89
C ARG A 227 -5.08 12.04 -0.60
N TYR A 228 -4.41 11.37 -1.53
CA TYR A 228 -2.99 11.05 -1.44
C TYR A 228 -2.12 12.32 -1.43
N LEU A 229 -2.31 13.23 -2.40
CA LEU A 229 -1.53 14.47 -2.50
C LEU A 229 -1.75 15.38 -1.28
N GLU A 230 -2.96 15.42 -0.74
CA GLU A 230 -3.25 16.13 0.50
C GLU A 230 -2.55 15.50 1.72
N SER A 231 -2.51 14.17 1.79
CA SER A 231 -1.77 13.46 2.84
C SER A 231 -0.27 13.75 2.77
N LEU A 232 0.34 13.71 1.58
CA LEU A 232 1.74 14.10 1.37
C LEU A 232 2.03 15.53 1.85
N LYS A 233 1.15 16.49 1.51
CA LYS A 233 1.32 17.89 1.94
C LYS A 233 1.29 18.05 3.46
N ARG A 234 0.45 17.30 4.16
CA ARG A 234 0.34 17.34 5.64
C ARG A 234 1.57 16.77 6.35
N LEU A 235 2.32 15.92 5.67
CA LEU A 235 3.53 15.29 6.23
C LEU A 235 4.77 16.17 6.09
N ARG A 236 4.72 17.25 5.28
CA ARG A 236 5.85 18.16 5.10
C ARG A 236 6.29 18.75 6.44
N GLY A 237 7.58 18.72 6.70
CA GLY A 237 8.19 19.24 7.93
C GLY A 237 7.99 18.34 9.16
N LEU A 238 7.40 17.15 9.00
CA LEU A 238 7.34 16.15 10.05
C LEU A 238 8.77 15.77 10.47
N LYS A 239 9.08 15.90 11.76
CA LYS A 239 10.42 15.62 12.29
C LYS A 239 10.68 14.11 12.28
N THR A 240 11.36 13.67 11.24
CA THR A 240 11.71 12.27 10.98
C THR A 240 13.18 12.19 10.59
N GLU A 241 13.90 11.24 11.17
CA GLU A 241 15.31 10.96 10.89
C GLU A 241 15.47 9.67 10.09
N LEU A 242 14.59 8.69 10.27
CA LEU A 242 14.60 7.44 9.51
C LEU A 242 13.18 7.06 9.07
N VAL A 243 13.00 6.91 7.77
CA VAL A 243 11.77 6.43 7.15
C VAL A 243 11.89 4.92 6.89
N LEU A 244 10.87 4.20 7.34
CA LEU A 244 10.76 2.75 7.38
C LEU A 244 9.62 2.29 6.44
N PRO A 245 9.82 2.28 5.11
CA PRO A 245 8.82 1.83 4.15
C PRO A 245 8.66 0.31 4.13
N ALA A 246 7.51 -0.17 3.66
CA ALA A 246 7.30 -1.60 3.47
C ALA A 246 8.05 -2.16 2.24
N HIS A 247 8.34 -1.33 1.24
CA HIS A 247 9.12 -1.73 0.06
C HIS A 247 10.35 -0.85 -0.16
N GLY A 248 11.35 -1.43 -0.83
CA GLY A 248 12.58 -0.71 -1.20
C GLY A 248 13.51 -0.44 -0.02
N PRO A 249 14.50 0.44 -0.19
CA PRO A 249 15.43 0.80 0.88
C PRO A 249 14.81 1.74 1.91
N LEU A 250 15.38 1.75 3.12
CA LEU A 250 15.13 2.80 4.11
C LEU A 250 15.77 4.11 3.64
N PHE A 251 15.36 5.25 4.17
CA PHE A 251 15.95 6.55 3.82
C PHE A 251 15.74 7.61 4.90
N HIS A 252 16.47 8.72 4.80
CA HIS A 252 16.51 9.76 5.83
C HIS A 252 15.78 11.06 5.41
N ASP A 253 15.72 11.37 4.12
CA ASP A 253 15.14 12.62 3.62
C ASP A 253 13.65 12.46 3.24
N LEU A 254 12.78 12.61 4.24
CA LEU A 254 11.33 12.53 4.09
C LEU A 254 10.79 13.64 3.17
N ASP A 255 11.17 14.90 3.43
CA ASP A 255 10.64 16.05 2.70
C ASP A 255 11.10 16.05 1.24
N GLY A 256 12.37 15.69 0.98
CA GLY A 256 12.87 15.51 -0.37
C GLY A 256 12.09 14.45 -1.15
N ARG A 257 11.73 13.33 -0.50
CA ARG A 257 10.94 12.29 -1.16
C ARG A 257 9.49 12.70 -1.39
N ILE A 258 8.89 13.44 -0.45
CA ILE A 258 7.54 14.02 -0.63
C ILE A 258 7.53 14.94 -1.85
N GLU A 259 8.55 15.80 -2.01
CA GLU A 259 8.63 16.71 -3.16
C GLU A 259 8.71 15.96 -4.48
N GLU A 260 9.52 14.92 -4.56
CA GLU A 260 9.62 14.08 -5.76
C GLU A 260 8.29 13.39 -6.11
N LEU A 261 7.53 12.93 -5.12
CA LEU A 261 6.23 12.31 -5.33
C LEU A 261 5.19 13.32 -5.82
N LEU A 262 5.17 14.53 -5.25
CA LEU A 262 4.29 15.60 -5.69
C LEU A 262 4.62 16.03 -7.13
N GLN A 263 5.91 16.20 -7.44
CA GLN A 263 6.38 16.53 -8.79
C GLN A 263 6.03 15.41 -9.78
N HIS A 264 6.25 14.15 -9.41
CA HIS A 264 5.89 13.00 -10.25
C HIS A 264 4.41 13.01 -10.64
N HIS A 265 3.51 13.24 -9.69
CA HIS A 265 2.08 13.28 -10.00
C HIS A 265 1.67 14.52 -10.79
N ALA A 266 2.34 15.66 -10.60
CA ALA A 266 2.13 16.84 -11.45
C ALA A 266 2.48 16.52 -12.92
N GLU A 267 3.66 15.94 -13.16
CA GLU A 267 4.09 15.50 -14.50
C GLU A 267 3.14 14.43 -15.07
N ARG A 268 2.71 13.47 -14.26
CA ARG A 268 1.79 12.42 -14.69
C ARG A 268 0.42 12.99 -15.08
N LEU A 269 -0.10 13.98 -14.34
CA LEU A 269 -1.35 14.66 -14.69
C LEU A 269 -1.25 15.34 -16.05
N ASP A 270 -0.12 15.97 -16.37
CA ASP A 270 0.08 16.60 -17.67
C ASP A 270 0.18 15.55 -18.79
N VAL A 271 0.91 14.45 -18.57
CA VAL A 271 0.95 13.33 -19.53
C VAL A 271 -0.44 12.71 -19.75
N THR A 272 -1.23 12.53 -18.69
CA THR A 272 -2.61 12.03 -18.79
C THR A 272 -3.52 13.02 -19.53
N TYR A 273 -3.34 14.33 -19.33
CA TYR A 273 -4.09 15.36 -20.04
C TYR A 273 -3.76 15.38 -21.54
N GLU A 274 -2.48 15.35 -21.91
CA GLU A 274 -2.06 15.32 -23.33
C GLU A 274 -2.55 14.05 -24.05
N ALA A 275 -2.72 12.94 -23.32
CA ALA A 275 -3.20 11.67 -23.88
C ALA A 275 -4.64 11.70 -24.42
N PHE A 276 -5.44 12.75 -24.14
CA PHE A 276 -6.74 12.96 -24.79
C PHE A 276 -6.62 13.18 -26.30
N ASN A 277 -5.51 13.77 -26.76
CA ASN A 277 -5.27 14.08 -28.17
C ASN A 277 -6.45 14.79 -28.87
N GLY A 278 -7.06 15.77 -28.18
CA GLY A 278 -8.12 16.64 -28.72
C GLY A 278 -9.51 16.01 -28.85
N ARG A 279 -9.75 14.78 -28.36
CA ARG A 279 -11.07 14.13 -28.43
C ARG A 279 -11.43 13.39 -27.13
N PRO A 280 -12.72 13.08 -26.90
CA PRO A 280 -13.12 12.22 -25.81
C PRO A 280 -12.47 10.82 -25.94
N GLU A 281 -11.99 10.26 -24.84
CA GLU A 281 -11.30 8.97 -24.80
C GLU A 281 -11.71 8.15 -23.57
N THR A 282 -11.57 6.83 -23.67
CA THR A 282 -11.79 5.93 -22.53
C THR A 282 -10.55 5.92 -21.61
N PRO A 283 -10.73 5.68 -20.30
CA PRO A 283 -9.60 5.50 -19.39
C PRO A 283 -8.63 4.40 -19.83
N TYR A 284 -9.14 3.31 -20.39
CA TYR A 284 -8.30 2.25 -20.95
C TYR A 284 -7.43 2.72 -22.12
N ALA A 285 -8.00 3.47 -23.07
CA ALA A 285 -7.23 4.02 -24.19
C ALA A 285 -6.14 4.99 -23.72
N ILE A 286 -6.43 5.81 -22.70
CA ILE A 286 -5.46 6.71 -22.08
C ILE A 286 -4.38 5.91 -21.35
N ALA A 287 -4.74 4.89 -20.57
CA ALA A 287 -3.79 4.04 -19.85
C ALA A 287 -2.78 3.39 -20.82
N ARG A 288 -3.23 2.91 -21.99
CA ARG A 288 -2.38 2.34 -23.04
C ARG A 288 -1.39 3.34 -23.66
N ARG A 289 -1.64 4.64 -23.58
CA ARG A 289 -0.74 5.70 -24.07
C ARG A 289 0.22 6.21 -23.00
N VAL A 290 -0.24 6.28 -21.75
CA VAL A 290 0.49 6.83 -20.61
C VAL A 290 1.50 5.83 -20.04
N PHE A 291 1.18 4.54 -20.08
CA PHE A 291 2.05 3.47 -19.60
C PHE A 291 2.73 2.75 -20.77
N ARG A 292 3.88 2.12 -20.48
CA ARG A 292 4.68 1.37 -21.48
C ARG A 292 3.85 0.27 -22.15
N ASP A 293 4.21 -0.09 -23.38
CA ASP A 293 3.68 -1.28 -24.02
C ASP A 293 4.16 -2.57 -23.33
N GLY A 294 3.47 -3.68 -23.62
CA GLY A 294 3.84 -5.01 -23.14
C GLY A 294 3.50 -5.30 -21.67
N LEU A 295 2.63 -4.51 -21.05
CA LEU A 295 2.12 -4.81 -19.70
C LEU A 295 1.44 -6.17 -19.67
N THR A 296 1.74 -6.95 -18.63
CA THR A 296 0.96 -8.14 -18.27
C THR A 296 -0.45 -7.76 -17.87
N ASP A 297 -1.39 -8.71 -17.91
CA ASP A 297 -2.78 -8.49 -17.48
C ASP A 297 -2.85 -7.91 -16.05
N HIS A 298 -1.96 -8.37 -15.16
CA HIS A 298 -1.88 -7.90 -13.78
C HIS A 298 -1.43 -6.43 -13.68
N GLU A 299 -0.45 -6.01 -14.49
CA GLU A 299 0.00 -4.61 -14.55
C GLU A 299 -1.05 -3.72 -15.22
N LEU A 300 -1.78 -4.23 -16.20
CA LEU A 300 -2.75 -3.47 -16.98
C LEU A 300 -3.93 -2.99 -16.11
N ARG A 301 -4.42 -3.80 -15.17
CA ARG A 301 -5.45 -3.36 -14.23
C ARG A 301 -4.97 -2.24 -13.30
N PHE A 302 -3.70 -2.24 -12.90
CA PHE A 302 -3.12 -1.18 -12.08
C PHE A 302 -2.98 0.12 -12.88
N ALA A 303 -2.51 0.02 -14.12
CA ALA A 303 -2.43 1.15 -15.05
C ALA A 303 -3.81 1.79 -15.29
N LEU A 304 -4.86 0.98 -15.48
CA LEU A 304 -6.23 1.47 -15.63
C LEU A 304 -6.73 2.16 -14.35
N ALA A 305 -6.58 1.53 -13.19
CA ALA A 305 -7.03 2.10 -11.91
C ALA A 305 -6.30 3.42 -11.58
N GLU A 306 -5.00 3.49 -11.86
CA GLU A 306 -4.20 4.70 -11.66
C GLU A 306 -4.59 5.80 -12.66
N THR A 307 -4.84 5.44 -13.93
CA THR A 307 -5.35 6.38 -14.93
C THR A 307 -6.70 6.97 -14.50
N LEU A 308 -7.60 6.14 -13.98
CA LEU A 308 -8.88 6.61 -13.44
C LEU A 308 -8.70 7.60 -12.29
N ALA A 309 -7.78 7.34 -11.37
CA ALA A 309 -7.49 8.26 -10.27
C ALA A 309 -6.99 9.63 -10.77
N HIS A 310 -6.13 9.65 -11.80
CA HIS A 310 -5.64 10.89 -12.41
C HIS A 310 -6.74 11.62 -13.19
N LEU A 311 -7.59 10.90 -13.93
CA LEU A 311 -8.72 11.49 -14.66
C LEU A 311 -9.73 12.13 -13.71
N GLU A 312 -10.11 11.45 -12.63
CA GLU A 312 -11.00 12.01 -11.60
C GLU A 312 -10.37 13.24 -10.90
N HIS A 313 -9.04 13.26 -10.78
CA HIS A 313 -8.34 14.44 -10.27
C HIS A 313 -8.38 15.61 -11.27
N LEU A 314 -8.18 15.36 -12.57
CA LEU A 314 -8.34 16.38 -13.61
C LEU A 314 -9.77 16.94 -13.66
N VAL A 315 -10.79 16.08 -13.47
CA VAL A 315 -12.19 16.50 -13.34
C VAL A 315 -12.38 17.41 -12.13
N LEU A 316 -11.85 17.01 -10.97
CA LEU A 316 -11.90 17.82 -9.74
C LEU A 316 -11.22 19.19 -9.91
N GLN A 317 -10.14 19.25 -10.70
CA GLN A 317 -9.44 20.50 -11.05
C GLN A 317 -10.16 21.32 -12.14
N GLY A 318 -11.26 20.82 -12.72
CA GLY A 318 -11.95 21.47 -13.83
C GLY A 318 -11.21 21.41 -15.18
N ARG A 319 -10.13 20.64 -15.28
CA ARG A 319 -9.33 20.41 -16.50
C ARG A 319 -9.91 19.34 -17.42
N ALA A 320 -10.82 18.51 -16.91
CA ALA A 320 -11.50 17.49 -17.69
C ALA A 320 -12.99 17.40 -17.33
N GLU A 321 -13.74 16.70 -18.17
CA GLU A 321 -15.13 16.34 -17.96
C GLU A 321 -15.30 14.84 -18.09
N ARG A 322 -16.02 14.24 -17.15
CA ARG A 322 -16.46 12.85 -17.25
C ARG A 322 -17.79 12.80 -18.01
N ILE A 323 -17.84 11.98 -19.06
CA ILE A 323 -19.03 11.77 -19.89
C ILE A 323 -19.55 10.37 -19.61
N GLU A 324 -20.75 10.30 -19.01
CA GLU A 324 -21.43 9.03 -18.75
C GLU A 324 -21.83 8.35 -20.07
N GLY A 325 -21.56 7.06 -20.15
CA GLY A 325 -21.82 6.23 -21.32
C GLY A 325 -21.37 4.78 -21.08
N GLU A 326 -21.54 3.94 -22.10
CA GLU A 326 -21.06 2.56 -22.10
C GLU A 326 -20.19 2.34 -23.36
N PRO A 327 -18.84 2.50 -23.25
CA PRO A 327 -18.05 2.79 -22.05
C PRO A 327 -18.08 4.27 -21.60
N VAL A 328 -17.65 4.51 -20.36
CA VAL A 328 -17.40 5.87 -19.84
C VAL A 328 -16.23 6.50 -20.59
N THR A 329 -16.37 7.77 -20.95
CA THR A 329 -15.30 8.55 -21.58
C THR A 329 -15.02 9.83 -20.80
N TYR A 330 -13.85 10.42 -21.04
CA TYR A 330 -13.46 11.71 -20.49
C TYR A 330 -13.04 12.64 -21.64
N ARG A 331 -13.17 13.94 -21.43
CA ARG A 331 -12.77 14.98 -22.39
C ARG A 331 -11.98 16.08 -21.68
N ALA A 332 -10.87 16.53 -22.27
CA ALA A 332 -10.12 17.71 -21.80
C ALA A 332 -10.97 19.00 -21.95
N LYS A 333 -10.80 19.95 -21.03
CA LYS A 333 -11.48 21.26 -21.02
C LYS A 333 -10.57 22.41 -21.39
#